data_AF-A0A935RR41-F1
#
_entry.id   AF-A0A935RR41-F1
#
_cell.length_a   1.000
_cell.length_b   1.000
_cell.length_c   1.000
_cell.angle_alpha   90.00
_cell.angle_beta   90.00
_cell.angle_gamma   90.00
#
_symmetry.space_group_name_H-M   'P 1'
#
loop_
_entity.id
_entity.type
_entity.pdbx_description
1 polymer ?
#
loop_
_entity_poly.entity_id
_entity_poly.type
_entity_poly.pdbx_seq_one_letter_code
_entity_poly.pdbx_strand_id
1 'polypeptide(L)'
;MMVPRRVFDEIDGFDLRLSTSADWDLQYRVSRRYTVSFVPELLLKYRVHNSNMHANVGVMEHDMMLAFEKAFRTNDAGDPGCKTDGLWSLHQILAGSYFVAGIIRHSFSTRSRACILSRETSVISLNSAAVRRIGEA
;
A
#
# COMPACT_ATOMS: atom_id res chain seq x y z
N MET A 1 -0.59 6.31 -13.04
CA MET A 1 0.66 7.02 -13.38
C MET A 1 0.87 6.97 -14.88
N MET A 2 1.43 8.02 -15.49
CA MET A 2 1.95 7.97 -16.86
C MET A 2 3.48 8.04 -16.82
N VAL A 3 4.15 7.23 -17.64
CA VAL A 3 5.62 7.23 -17.76
C VAL A 3 6.02 7.17 -19.22
N PRO A 4 7.09 7.86 -19.65
CA PRO A 4 7.67 7.67 -20.97
C PRO A 4 8.09 6.22 -21.17
N ARG A 5 7.94 5.69 -22.40
CA ARG A 5 8.32 4.30 -22.70
C ARG A 5 9.78 4.00 -22.35
N ARG A 6 10.69 4.91 -22.67
CA ARG A 6 12.12 4.79 -22.33
C ARG A 6 12.34 4.58 -20.83
N VAL A 7 11.60 5.28 -19.98
CA VAL A 7 11.72 5.17 -18.51
C VAL A 7 11.21 3.80 -18.07
N PHE A 8 10.10 3.32 -18.63
CA PHE A 8 9.57 2.00 -18.33
C PHE A 8 10.58 0.88 -18.67
N ASP A 9 11.26 1.00 -19.81
CA ASP A 9 12.28 0.04 -20.24
C ASP A 9 13.57 0.15 -19.39
N GLU A 10 14.03 1.37 -19.07
CA GLU A 10 15.20 1.65 -18.22
C GLU A 10 15.04 1.10 -16.78
N ILE A 11 13.81 0.91 -16.31
CA ILE A 11 13.53 0.34 -14.98
C ILE A 11 13.17 -1.14 -14.98
N ASP A 12 13.29 -1.84 -16.10
CA ASP A 12 12.96 -3.26 -16.27
C ASP A 12 11.46 -3.59 -16.17
N GLY A 13 10.58 -2.62 -16.45
CA GLY A 13 9.13 -2.84 -16.52
C GLY A 13 8.49 -3.37 -15.23
N PHE A 14 7.52 -4.28 -15.34
CA PHE A 14 6.80 -4.87 -14.20
C PHE A 14 7.50 -6.12 -13.66
N ASP A 15 7.46 -6.31 -12.34
CA ASP A 15 7.85 -7.56 -11.71
C ASP A 15 6.72 -8.59 -11.81
N LEU A 16 6.93 -9.65 -12.58
CA LEU A 16 5.92 -10.68 -12.86
C LEU A 16 5.55 -11.54 -11.64
N ARG A 17 6.27 -11.40 -10.52
CA ARG A 17 5.91 -12.04 -9.26
C ARG A 17 4.78 -11.32 -8.54
N LEU A 18 4.51 -10.06 -8.91
CA LEU A 18 3.45 -9.23 -8.33
C LEU A 18 2.23 -9.26 -9.24
N SER A 19 1.04 -9.37 -8.65
CA SER A 19 -0.22 -9.35 -9.37
C SER A 19 -0.98 -8.04 -9.14
N THR A 20 -1.48 -7.86 -7.92
CA THR A 20 -2.34 -6.78 -7.47
C THR A 20 -1.60 -5.49 -7.13
N SER A 21 -0.30 -5.59 -6.81
CA SER A 21 0.53 -4.43 -6.39
C SER A 21 1.74 -4.18 -7.29
N ALA A 22 1.71 -4.70 -8.51
CA ALA A 22 2.77 -4.48 -9.50
C ALA A 22 2.93 -3.00 -9.87
N ASP A 23 1.83 -2.24 -9.84
CA ASP A 23 1.81 -0.80 -10.08
C ASP A 23 2.50 -0.01 -8.97
N TRP A 24 2.37 -0.42 -7.72
CA TRP A 24 3.06 0.20 -6.58
C TRP A 24 4.58 0.01 -6.68
N ASP A 25 5.04 -1.21 -6.96
CA ASP A 25 6.48 -1.50 -7.13
C ASP A 25 7.09 -0.71 -8.29
N LEU A 26 6.37 -0.61 -9.42
CA LEU A 26 6.78 0.22 -10.56
C LEU A 26 6.89 1.70 -10.17
N GLN A 27 5.85 2.25 -9.54
CA GLN A 27 5.82 3.66 -9.12
C GLN A 27 6.94 3.98 -8.14
N TYR A 28 7.22 3.09 -7.19
CA TYR A 28 8.33 3.23 -6.26
C TYR A 28 9.67 3.26 -7.00
N ARG A 29 9.93 2.31 -7.90
CA ARG A 29 11.18 2.30 -8.68
C ARG A 29 11.35 3.53 -9.56
N VAL A 30 10.27 4.05 -10.15
CA VAL A 30 10.30 5.31 -10.91
C VAL A 30 10.65 6.48 -10.00
N SER A 31 9.98 6.64 -8.85
CA SER A 31 10.19 7.79 -7.95
C SER A 31 11.58 7.81 -7.31
N ARG A 32 12.24 6.65 -7.22
CA ARG A 32 13.64 6.53 -6.79
C ARG A 32 14.66 7.07 -7.80
N ARG A 33 14.31 7.16 -9.08
CA ARG A 33 15.23 7.49 -10.17
C ARG A 33 14.90 8.82 -10.86
N TYR A 34 13.64 9.25 -10.81
CA TYR A 34 13.17 10.43 -11.50
C TYR A 34 12.26 11.26 -10.60
N THR A 35 12.24 12.57 -10.83
CA THR A 35 11.25 13.46 -10.23
C THR A 35 9.86 13.13 -10.77
N VAL A 36 8.92 12.87 -9.87
CA VAL A 36 7.51 12.63 -10.20
C VAL A 36 6.73 13.91 -9.95
N SER A 37 5.95 14.35 -10.94
CA SER A 37 5.04 15.50 -10.84
C SER A 37 3.59 15.05 -10.75
N PHE A 38 2.71 15.96 -10.32
CA PHE A 38 1.28 15.74 -10.14
C PHE A 38 0.48 16.75 -10.96
N VAL A 39 -0.55 16.27 -11.66
CA VAL A 39 -1.52 17.11 -12.37
C VAL A 39 -2.78 17.20 -11.52
N PRO A 40 -3.15 18.38 -10.99
CA PRO A 40 -4.28 18.56 -10.07
C PRO A 40 -5.64 18.57 -10.79
N GLU A 41 -5.83 17.70 -11.78
CA GLU A 41 -7.06 17.57 -12.56
C GLU A 41 -7.62 16.15 -12.46
N LEU A 42 -8.95 16.02 -12.49
CA LEU A 42 -9.62 14.71 -12.45
C LEU A 42 -9.57 14.04 -13.84
N LEU A 43 -8.51 13.27 -14.10
CA LEU A 43 -8.26 12.64 -15.40
C LEU A 43 -8.72 11.18 -15.50
N LEU A 44 -9.15 10.57 -14.40
CA LEU A 44 -9.50 9.15 -14.34
C LEU A 44 -10.83 8.92 -13.61
N LYS A 45 -11.69 8.08 -14.18
CA LYS A 45 -12.83 7.47 -13.48
C LYS A 45 -12.53 6.01 -13.24
N TYR A 46 -12.36 5.62 -11.98
CA TYR A 46 -12.09 4.23 -11.62
C TYR A 46 -13.40 3.49 -11.34
N ARG A 47 -13.61 2.34 -12.00
CA ARG A 47 -14.76 1.48 -11.76
C ARG A 47 -14.47 0.55 -10.59
N VAL A 48 -15.37 0.52 -9.63
CA VAL A 48 -15.31 -0.41 -8.49
C VAL A 48 -16.35 -1.51 -8.71
N HIS A 49 -15.91 -2.78 -8.71
CA HIS A 49 -16.76 -3.95 -8.71
C HIS A 49 -16.15 -5.07 -7.86
N ASN A 50 -16.95 -6.10 -7.54
CA ASN A 50 -16.57 -7.17 -6.58
C ASN A 50 -15.44 -8.09 -7.08
N SER A 51 -15.13 -8.04 -8.38
CA SER A 51 -14.03 -8.79 -8.99
C SER A 51 -12.80 -7.93 -9.31
N ASN A 52 -12.70 -6.71 -8.79
CA ASN A 52 -11.46 -5.95 -8.87
C ASN A 52 -10.32 -6.74 -8.18
N MET A 53 -9.11 -6.60 -8.71
CA MET A 53 -7.91 -7.28 -8.18
C MET A 53 -7.66 -7.02 -6.69
N HIS A 54 -8.07 -5.86 -6.18
CA HIS A 54 -7.95 -5.49 -4.76
C HIS A 54 -8.92 -6.24 -3.82
N ALA A 55 -9.92 -6.95 -4.35
CA ALA A 55 -10.87 -7.71 -3.54
C ALA A 55 -10.22 -8.94 -2.88
N ASN A 56 -9.10 -9.43 -3.42
CA ASN A 56 -8.33 -10.50 -2.81
C ASN A 56 -7.27 -9.94 -1.86
N VAL A 57 -7.67 -9.70 -0.62
CA VAL A 57 -6.81 -9.11 0.43
C VAL A 57 -5.57 -9.96 0.70
N GLY A 58 -5.66 -11.29 0.59
CA GLY A 58 -4.52 -12.18 0.80
C GLY A 58 -3.43 -12.03 -0.26
N VAL A 59 -3.83 -11.89 -1.53
CA VAL A 59 -2.88 -11.61 -2.63
C VAL A 59 -2.28 -10.22 -2.49
N MET A 60 -3.08 -9.23 -2.11
CA MET A 60 -2.58 -7.88 -1.82
C MET A 60 -1.56 -7.86 -0.68
N GLU A 61 -1.81 -8.60 0.42
CA GLU A 61 -0.84 -8.74 1.51
C GLU A 61 0.47 -9.35 1.00
N HIS A 62 0.39 -10.46 0.26
CA HIS A 62 1.56 -11.13 -0.29
C HIS A 62 2.40 -10.20 -1.19
N ASP A 63 1.75 -9.59 -2.19
CA ASP A 63 2.40 -8.72 -3.14
C ASP A 63 3.03 -7.51 -2.46
N MET A 64 2.33 -6.91 -1.49
CA MET A 64 2.84 -5.74 -0.81
C MET A 64 4.02 -6.04 0.10
N MET A 65 4.00 -7.18 0.80
CA MET A 65 5.15 -7.60 1.61
C MET A 65 6.38 -7.84 0.73
N LEU A 66 6.21 -8.46 -0.44
CA LEU A 66 7.30 -8.67 -1.40
C LEU A 66 7.85 -7.35 -1.96
N ALA A 67 6.96 -6.41 -2.30
CA ALA A 67 7.36 -5.10 -2.81
C ALA A 67 8.11 -4.27 -1.75
N PHE A 68 7.67 -4.31 -0.48
CA PHE A 68 8.35 -3.66 0.64
C PHE A 68 9.70 -4.31 0.94
N GLU A 69 9.80 -5.65 0.90
CA GLU A 69 11.08 -6.35 1.06
C GLU A 69 12.09 -5.89 -0.01
N LYS A 70 11.66 -5.81 -1.28
CA LYS A 70 12.50 -5.28 -2.38
C LYS A 70 12.95 -3.86 -2.08
N ALA A 71 12.01 -2.98 -1.72
CA ALA A 71 12.30 -1.57 -1.42
C ALA A 71 13.31 -1.40 -0.29
N PHE A 72 13.25 -2.24 0.74
CA PHE A 72 14.13 -2.16 1.90
C PHE A 72 15.49 -2.85 1.72
N ARG A 73 15.61 -3.81 0.79
CA ARG A 73 16.87 -4.49 0.47
C ARG A 73 17.81 -3.58 -0.33
N THR A 74 17.28 -2.75 -1.22
CA THR A 74 18.03 -1.61 -1.75
C THR A 74 18.39 -0.69 -0.59
N ASN A 75 19.68 -0.58 -0.26
CA ASN A 75 20.22 0.08 0.93
C ASN A 75 20.02 1.61 0.94
N ASP A 76 19.07 2.10 0.15
CA ASP A 76 18.80 3.52 -0.12
C ASP A 76 17.46 3.99 0.47
N ALA A 77 16.79 3.12 1.24
CA ALA A 77 15.73 3.51 2.15
C ALA A 77 16.37 4.37 3.26
N GLY A 78 16.51 5.66 2.96
CA GLY A 78 16.95 6.68 3.89
C GLY A 78 16.18 6.59 5.20
N ASP A 79 16.86 6.91 6.29
CA ASP A 79 16.42 6.86 7.69
C ASP A 79 15.65 5.57 8.08
N PRO A 80 16.17 4.75 9.02
CA PRO A 80 15.42 3.64 9.63
C PRO A 80 13.97 3.96 10.02
N GLY A 81 13.63 5.22 10.33
CA GLY A 81 12.25 5.68 10.54
C GLY A 81 11.31 5.41 9.36
N CYS A 82 11.76 5.69 8.13
CA CYS A 82 10.93 5.55 6.92
C CYS A 82 10.48 4.10 6.66
N LYS A 83 11.31 3.11 7.03
CA LYS A 83 10.96 1.69 6.92
C LYS A 83 9.82 1.31 7.86
N THR A 84 9.95 1.72 9.12
CA THR A 84 8.95 1.46 10.16
C THR A 84 7.62 2.14 9.85
N ASP A 85 7.66 3.40 9.40
CA ASP A 85 6.46 4.17 9.07
C ASP A 85 5.73 3.59 7.84
N GLY A 86 6.49 3.14 6.84
CA GLY A 86 5.95 2.47 5.67
C GLY A 86 5.23 1.17 6.04
N LEU A 87 5.88 0.32 6.85
CA LEU A 87 5.30 -0.94 7.32
C LEU A 87 4.08 -0.72 8.22
N TRP A 88 4.12 0.29 9.10
CA TRP A 88 2.97 0.70 9.89
C TRP A 88 1.78 1.04 9.01
N SER A 89 1.99 1.87 7.99
CA SER A 89 0.95 2.29 7.04
C SER A 89 0.37 1.10 6.28
N LEU A 90 1.22 0.19 5.81
CA LEU A 90 0.79 -1.05 5.14
C LEU A 90 -0.10 -1.91 6.05
N HIS A 91 0.31 -2.14 7.29
CA HIS A 91 -0.46 -2.94 8.23
C HIS A 91 -1.80 -2.29 8.61
N GLN A 92 -1.89 -0.96 8.65
CA GLN A 92 -3.16 -0.26 8.85
C GLN A 92 -4.11 -0.46 7.66
N ILE A 93 -3.59 -0.37 6.42
CA ILE A 93 -4.36 -0.64 5.20
C ILE A 93 -4.88 -2.07 5.20
N LEU A 94 -4.00 -3.04 5.45
CA LEU A 94 -4.35 -4.46 5.49
C LEU A 94 -5.39 -4.77 6.58
N ALA A 95 -5.28 -4.17 7.77
CA ALA A 95 -6.25 -4.34 8.83
C ALA A 95 -7.65 -3.87 8.41
N GLY A 96 -7.73 -2.71 7.73
CA GLY A 96 -8.97 -2.19 7.16
C GLY A 96 -9.54 -3.07 6.04
N SER A 97 -8.68 -3.53 5.12
CA SER A 97 -9.09 -4.41 4.03
C SER A 97 -9.64 -5.74 4.53
N TYR A 98 -8.98 -6.37 5.50
CA TYR A 98 -9.48 -7.61 6.12
C TYR A 98 -10.77 -7.40 6.90
N PHE A 99 -10.96 -6.24 7.54
CA PHE A 99 -12.21 -5.91 8.22
C PHE A 99 -13.37 -5.80 7.23
N VAL A 100 -13.19 -5.07 6.12
CA VAL A 100 -14.20 -4.94 5.06
C VAL A 100 -14.51 -6.28 4.39
N ALA A 101 -13.51 -7.16 4.24
CA ALA A 101 -13.69 -8.51 3.74
C ALA A 101 -14.36 -9.48 4.75
N GLY A 102 -14.66 -9.03 5.97
CA GLY A 102 -15.27 -9.85 7.02
C GLY A 102 -14.31 -10.85 7.72
N ILE A 103 -13.01 -10.79 7.42
CA ILE A 103 -11.99 -11.69 7.98
C ILE A 103 -11.40 -11.06 9.25
N ILE A 104 -12.20 -11.09 10.32
CA ILE A 104 -11.92 -10.36 11.56
C ILE A 104 -10.60 -10.79 12.24
N ARG A 105 -10.27 -12.09 12.21
CA ARG A 105 -9.03 -12.61 12.83
C ARG A 105 -7.76 -11.99 12.23
N HIS A 106 -7.70 -11.89 10.90
CA HIS A 106 -6.56 -11.29 10.21
C HIS A 106 -6.52 -9.78 10.42
N SER A 107 -7.67 -9.11 10.45
CA SER A 107 -7.75 -7.68 10.77
C SER A 107 -7.10 -7.36 12.13
N PHE A 108 -7.42 -8.13 13.17
CA PHE A 108 -6.80 -7.95 14.49
C PHE A 108 -5.30 -8.23 14.49
N SER A 109 -4.86 -9.34 13.89
CA SER A 109 -3.44 -9.71 13.84
C SER A 109 -2.58 -8.63 13.17
N THR A 110 -3.04 -8.14 12.02
CA THR A 110 -2.34 -7.09 11.27
C THR A 110 -2.34 -5.76 12.03
N ARG A 111 -3.44 -5.43 12.72
CA ARG A 111 -3.51 -4.23 13.57
C ARG A 111 -2.58 -4.28 14.77
N SER A 112 -2.38 -5.46 15.36
CA SER A 112 -1.37 -5.64 16.41
C SER A 112 0.03 -5.37 15.89
N ARG A 113 0.37 -5.83 14.67
CA ARG A 113 1.66 -5.52 14.02
C ARG A 113 1.86 -4.03 13.80
N ALA A 114 0.81 -3.30 13.35
CA ALA A 114 0.87 -1.85 13.23
C ALA A 114 1.16 -1.18 14.61
N CYS A 115 0.48 -1.57 15.69
CA CYS A 115 0.74 -0.99 17.02
C CYS A 115 2.16 -1.23 17.54
N ILE A 116 2.80 -2.34 17.16
CA ILE A 116 4.19 -2.61 17.56
C ILE A 116 5.17 -1.69 16.81
N LEU A 117 4.82 -1.30 15.58
CA LEU A 117 5.67 -0.45 14.74
C LEU A 117 5.48 1.05 14.98
N SER A 118 4.39 1.49 15.63
CA SER A 118 4.22 2.91 15.95
C SER A 118 5.27 3.37 16.96
N ARG A 119 6.17 4.29 16.55
CA ARG A 119 7.12 4.96 17.45
C ARG A 119 6.45 5.92 18.44
N GLU A 120 5.22 6.34 18.16
CA GLU A 120 4.38 7.09 19.09
C GLU A 120 3.22 6.24 19.60
N THR A 121 3.22 6.00 20.92
CA THR A 121 2.06 5.52 21.68
C THR A 121 0.86 6.41 21.43
N SER A 122 0.02 6.06 20.47
CA SER A 122 -1.32 6.62 20.34
C SER A 122 -2.35 5.51 20.23
N VAL A 123 -2.53 4.84 21.37
CA VAL A 123 -3.65 3.96 21.72
C VAL A 123 -5.02 4.72 21.64
N ILE A 124 -5.08 5.97 21.17
CA ILE A 124 -6.27 6.85 21.31
C ILE A 124 -6.94 7.23 19.96
N SER A 125 -6.42 6.86 18.79
CA SER A 125 -7.15 7.02 17.51
C SER A 125 -8.07 5.81 17.21
N LEU A 126 -8.76 5.29 18.23
CA LEU A 126 -9.36 3.97 18.17
C LEU A 126 -10.75 3.90 17.50
N ASN A 127 -11.45 5.00 17.20
CA ASN A 127 -12.87 4.89 16.80
C ASN A 127 -13.43 5.84 15.73
N SER A 128 -12.68 6.78 15.15
CA SER A 128 -13.29 7.78 14.25
C SER A 128 -13.33 7.38 12.76
N ALA A 129 -12.41 6.54 12.29
CA ALA A 129 -12.32 6.19 10.87
C ALA A 129 -13.29 5.07 10.44
N ALA A 130 -13.65 4.15 11.33
CA ALA A 130 -14.58 3.06 11.04
C ALA A 130 -16.06 3.49 11.08
N VAL A 131 -16.40 4.48 11.92
CA VAL A 131 -17.78 4.94 12.11
C VAL A 131 -18.25 5.88 10.99
N ARG A 132 -17.35 6.65 10.36
CA ARG A 132 -17.73 7.61 9.30
C ARG A 132 -18.15 6.97 7.96
N ARG A 133 -17.88 5.69 7.71
CA ARG A 133 -18.30 5.01 6.47
C ARG A 133 -19.62 4.25 6.55
N ILE A 134 -20.22 4.13 7.74
CA ILE A 134 -21.49 3.41 7.95
C ILE A 134 -22.67 4.40 8.06
N GLY A 135 -22.41 5.70 8.17
CA GLY A 135 -23.44 6.74 8.31
C GLY A 135 -23.92 7.41 7.01
N GLU A 136 -23.47 6.95 5.83
CA GLU A 136 -23.88 7.50 4.52
C GLU A 136 -24.31 6.38 3.56
N ALA A 137 -25.19 5.48 4.05
CA ALA A 137 -25.92 4.51 3.22
C ALA A 137 -27.42 4.67 3.46
#